data_AF-A0A9D9QHF0-F1
#
_entry.id   AF-A0A9D9QHF0-F1
#
_cell.length_a   1.000
_cell.length_b   1.000
_cell.length_c   1.000
_cell.angle_alpha   90.00
_cell.angle_beta   90.00
_cell.angle_gamma   90.00
#
_symmetry.space_group_name_H-M   'P 1'
#
loop_
_entity.id
_entity.type
_entity.pdbx_description
1 polymer ?
#
loop_
_entity_poly.entity_id
_entity_poly.type
_entity_poly.pdbx_seq_one_letter_code
_entity_poly.pdbx_strand_id
1 'polypeptide(L)'
;MAYKTNQVKPQMVFDKDTYSELEKELDTIEAQFKVREIEITFNKEALFFGDIKSSMDVYMFLKNRILKGIEVQEHFIAIFLSQANKIIGYYHHSTGTINATMVDVELLTAVAVKTLAKAVIISHNHPSGNLTPSDADKSLTRNIVKALKYFDISLLDHIIVTKNGYYSFNEKGEGSIMGYVPKLSPQELRLREEILSQLKRVTEANAPNLYEMMQSPQGYEQVEQMVIDKVLHDQMVPAAVIPLLETELTMI
;
A
#
# COMPACT_ATOMS: atom_id res chain seq x y z
N MET A 1 27.18 91.83 -26.00
CA MET A 1 26.72 91.19 -24.76
C MET A 1 26.56 89.71 -25.03
N ALA A 2 27.42 88.86 -24.46
CA ALA A 2 27.34 87.41 -24.63
C ALA A 2 26.46 86.84 -23.51
N TYR A 3 25.30 86.29 -23.87
CA TYR A 3 24.41 85.62 -22.93
C TYR A 3 25.00 84.26 -22.56
N LYS A 4 25.33 84.07 -21.28
CA LYS A 4 25.74 82.77 -20.75
C LYS A 4 24.49 81.88 -20.63
N THR A 5 24.34 80.92 -21.53
CA THR A 5 23.40 79.81 -21.36
C THR A 5 23.94 78.86 -20.29
N ASN A 6 23.28 78.80 -19.13
CA ASN A 6 23.54 77.76 -18.14
C ASN A 6 23.10 76.42 -18.74
N GLN A 7 24.07 75.55 -19.05
CA GLN A 7 23.78 74.15 -19.35
C GLN A 7 23.39 73.45 -18.04
N VAL A 8 22.10 73.38 -17.75
CA VAL A 8 21.61 72.51 -16.68
C VAL A 8 21.69 71.08 -17.20
N LYS A 9 22.68 70.31 -16.71
CA LYS A 9 22.67 68.86 -16.93
C LYS A 9 21.48 68.29 -16.15
N PRO A 10 20.55 67.57 -16.80
CA PRO A 10 19.48 66.91 -16.08
C PRO A 10 20.11 65.91 -15.10
N GLN A 11 19.83 66.10 -13.81
CA GLN A 11 20.22 65.17 -12.77
C GLN A 11 19.02 64.28 -12.50
N MET A 12 19.11 62.99 -12.85
CA MET A 12 18.08 62.04 -12.46
C MET A 12 18.13 61.89 -10.94
N VAL A 13 17.10 62.39 -10.26
CA VAL A 13 16.91 62.17 -8.83
C VAL A 13 16.10 60.89 -8.70
N PHE A 14 16.76 59.80 -8.34
CA PHE A 14 16.08 58.56 -8.00
C PHE A 14 15.56 58.69 -6.57
N ASP A 15 14.24 58.71 -6.43
CA ASP A 15 13.61 58.59 -5.13
C ASP A 15 13.89 57.17 -4.60
N LYS A 16 14.56 57.10 -3.45
CA LYS A 16 14.96 55.84 -2.84
C LYS A 16 13.75 54.99 -2.46
N ASP A 17 12.65 55.65 -2.11
CA ASP A 17 11.42 54.97 -1.70
C ASP A 17 10.80 54.25 -2.91
N THR A 18 10.74 54.91 -4.07
CA THR A 18 10.27 54.29 -5.33
C THR A 18 11.16 53.14 -5.80
N TYR A 19 12.47 53.25 -5.60
CA TYR A 19 13.40 52.18 -5.94
C TYR A 19 13.22 50.95 -5.04
N SER A 20 12.99 51.15 -3.75
CA SER A 20 12.71 50.04 -2.81
C SER A 20 11.37 49.35 -3.09
N GLU A 21 10.36 50.10 -3.53
CA GLU A 21 9.07 49.53 -3.96
C GLU A 21 9.23 48.67 -5.21
N LEU A 22 9.97 49.14 -6.21
CA LEU A 22 10.26 48.37 -7.43
C LEU A 22 11.07 47.09 -7.14
N GLU A 23 12.03 47.14 -6.20
CA GLU A 23 12.76 45.93 -5.77
C GLU A 23 11.83 44.91 -5.11
N LYS A 24 10.88 45.35 -4.27
CA LYS A 24 9.88 44.45 -3.67
C LYS A 24 8.93 43.85 -4.71
N GLU A 25 8.51 44.63 -5.70
CA GLU A 25 7.70 44.11 -6.81
C GLU A 25 8.48 43.07 -7.62
N LEU A 26 9.76 43.33 -7.90
CA LEU A 26 10.64 42.40 -8.61
C LEU A 26 10.84 41.10 -7.81
N ASP A 27 11.10 41.19 -6.50
CA ASP A 27 11.21 40.02 -5.61
C ASP A 27 9.91 39.22 -5.57
N THR A 28 8.76 39.90 -5.58
CA THR A 28 7.43 39.25 -5.59
C THR A 28 7.20 38.50 -6.90
N ILE A 29 7.58 39.09 -8.03
CA ILE A 29 7.51 38.46 -9.35
C ILE A 29 8.49 37.29 -9.43
N GLU A 30 9.75 37.45 -8.99
CA GLU A 30 10.72 36.36 -8.93
C GLU A 30 10.23 35.20 -8.07
N ALA A 31 9.59 35.48 -6.92
CA ALA A 31 9.02 34.45 -6.07
C ALA A 31 7.89 33.67 -6.75
N GLN A 32 7.13 34.29 -7.66
CA GLN A 32 6.11 33.61 -8.48
C GLN A 32 6.72 32.67 -9.53
N PHE A 33 7.97 32.91 -9.95
CA PHE A 33 8.67 32.08 -10.95
C PHE A 33 9.78 31.17 -10.36
N LYS A 34 10.14 31.34 -9.08
CA LYS A 34 11.02 30.43 -8.33
C LYS A 34 10.28 29.15 -7.97
N VAL A 35 10.13 28.26 -8.94
CA VAL A 35 9.70 26.88 -8.71
C VAL A 35 10.80 26.16 -7.92
N ARG A 36 10.45 25.55 -6.78
CA ARG A 36 11.39 24.74 -6.00
C ARG A 36 11.66 23.44 -6.75
N GLU A 37 12.90 23.18 -7.11
CA GLU A 37 13.32 21.84 -7.53
C GLU A 37 13.27 20.91 -6.31
N ILE A 38 12.55 19.79 -6.44
CA ILE A 38 12.47 18.77 -5.39
C ILE A 38 13.53 17.71 -5.67
N GLU A 39 14.70 17.87 -5.06
CA GLU A 39 15.77 16.88 -5.12
C GLU A 39 15.53 15.77 -4.07
N ILE A 40 15.64 14.51 -4.48
CA ILE A 40 15.64 13.37 -3.56
C ILE A 40 17.01 12.72 -3.59
N THR A 41 17.69 12.76 -2.45
CA THR A 41 19.04 12.23 -2.31
C THR A 41 18.99 10.80 -1.79
N PHE A 42 19.64 9.88 -2.50
CA PHE A 42 19.91 8.53 -2.01
C PHE A 42 21.20 8.56 -1.19
N ASN A 43 21.15 8.13 0.08
CA ASN A 43 22.38 7.96 0.85
C ASN A 43 23.19 6.82 0.21
N LYS A 44 24.43 7.11 -0.17
CA LYS A 44 25.34 6.17 -0.86
C LYS A 44 25.98 5.14 0.08
N GLU A 45 25.78 5.26 1.39
CA GLU A 45 26.20 4.21 2.32
C GLU A 45 25.40 2.94 2.04
N ALA A 46 25.98 2.09 1.18
CA ALA A 46 25.51 0.74 0.96
C ALA A 46 25.70 -0.04 2.25
N LEU A 47 24.68 -0.04 3.09
CA LEU A 47 24.55 -1.01 4.16
C LEU A 47 24.46 -2.38 3.47
N PHE A 48 25.45 -3.24 3.66
CA PHE A 48 25.40 -4.58 3.11
C PHE A 48 24.22 -5.31 3.74
N PHE A 49 23.18 -5.51 2.93
CA PHE A 49 22.02 -6.28 3.29
C PHE A 49 22.26 -7.72 2.86
N GLY A 50 22.12 -8.66 3.80
CA GLY A 50 22.06 -10.08 3.44
C GLY A 50 20.84 -10.37 2.56
N ASP A 51 20.77 -11.59 2.04
CA ASP A 51 19.56 -12.05 1.34
C ASP A 51 18.39 -12.13 2.32
N ILE A 52 17.32 -11.38 2.09
CA ILE A 52 16.05 -11.56 2.80
C ILE A 52 15.29 -12.68 2.11
N LYS A 53 15.18 -13.83 2.78
CA LYS A 53 14.45 -15.02 2.28
C LYS A 53 13.20 -15.31 3.10
N SER A 54 13.11 -14.76 4.29
CA SER A 54 12.01 -14.98 5.24
C SER A 54 11.68 -13.72 6.03
N SER A 55 10.48 -13.69 6.61
CA SER A 55 10.01 -12.71 7.60
C SER A 55 11.01 -12.55 8.77
N MET A 56 11.62 -13.66 9.21
CA MET A 56 12.62 -13.70 10.27
C MET A 56 13.89 -12.92 9.90
N ASP A 57 14.32 -13.01 8.63
CA ASP A 57 15.47 -12.23 8.14
C ASP A 57 15.18 -10.73 8.21
N VAL A 58 13.94 -10.33 7.87
CA VAL A 58 13.51 -8.93 7.98
C VAL A 58 13.49 -8.48 9.44
N TYR A 59 12.91 -9.29 10.34
CA TYR A 59 12.89 -8.98 11.77
C TYR A 59 14.31 -8.81 12.34
N MET A 60 15.22 -9.73 12.01
CA MET A 60 16.62 -9.64 12.44
C MET A 60 17.33 -8.42 11.86
N PHE A 61 17.05 -8.10 10.60
CA PHE A 61 17.56 -6.90 9.95
C PHE A 61 17.10 -5.62 10.68
N LEU A 62 15.80 -5.49 10.92
CA LEU A 62 15.20 -4.33 11.60
C LEU A 62 15.75 -4.18 13.03
N LYS A 63 15.73 -5.27 13.81
CA LYS A 63 16.17 -5.30 15.22
C LYS A 63 17.63 -4.88 15.39
N ASN A 64 18.52 -5.36 14.53
CA ASN A 64 19.96 -5.12 14.69
C ASN A 64 20.42 -3.74 14.19
N ARG A 65 19.71 -3.13 13.23
CA ARG A 65 20.22 -1.96 12.49
C ARG A 65 19.47 -0.67 12.75
N ILE A 66 18.14 -0.71 12.79
CA ILE A 66 17.32 0.51 12.72
C ILE A 66 16.65 0.81 14.06
N LEU A 67 16.50 -0.21 14.90
CA LEU A 67 15.58 -0.23 16.02
C LEU A 67 16.28 -0.21 17.40
N LYS A 68 17.19 0.75 17.61
CA LYS A 68 17.69 1.06 18.97
C LYS A 68 16.62 1.88 19.70
N GLY A 69 15.97 1.29 20.71
CA GLY A 69 14.96 1.99 21.52
C GLY A 69 13.50 1.70 21.14
N ILE A 70 13.21 0.53 20.54
CA ILE A 70 11.84 0.08 20.18
C ILE A 70 10.81 0.12 21.31
N GLU A 71 11.25 0.15 22.56
CA GLU A 71 10.37 0.20 23.74
C GLU A 71 9.95 1.64 24.07
N VAL A 72 10.52 2.64 23.40
CA VAL A 72 10.30 4.06 23.71
C VAL A 72 9.27 4.69 22.77
N GLN A 73 9.40 4.45 21.46
CA GLN A 73 8.56 5.08 20.43
C GLN A 73 8.27 4.10 19.30
N GLU A 74 7.12 4.30 18.64
CA GLU A 74 6.79 3.60 17.41
C GLU A 74 7.58 4.17 16.24
N HIS A 75 8.14 3.31 15.39
CA HIS A 75 8.83 3.66 14.17
C HIS A 75 8.19 2.91 13.02
N PHE A 76 7.97 3.60 11.91
CA PHE A 76 7.54 2.99 10.66
C PHE A 76 8.69 2.99 9.66
N ILE A 77 8.99 1.81 9.11
CA ILE A 77 10.10 1.59 8.17
C ILE A 77 9.58 0.81 6.97
N ALA A 78 9.93 1.27 5.77
CA ALA A 78 9.73 0.55 4.53
C ALA A 78 11.06 0.08 3.94
N ILE A 79 11.08 -1.11 3.39
CA ILE A 79 12.22 -1.71 2.69
C ILE A 79 11.80 -1.90 1.23
N PHE A 80 12.61 -1.40 0.31
CA PHE A 80 12.36 -1.46 -1.12
C PHE A 80 13.21 -2.55 -1.75
N LEU A 81 12.60 -3.36 -2.62
CA LEU A 81 13.23 -4.49 -3.25
C LEU A 81 13.13 -4.41 -4.78
N SER A 82 14.16 -4.93 -5.44
CA SER A 82 14.19 -5.15 -6.88
C SER A 82 13.34 -6.37 -7.27
N GLN A 83 13.20 -6.61 -8.58
CA GLN A 83 12.49 -7.78 -9.10
C GLN A 83 13.08 -9.12 -8.62
N ALA A 84 14.37 -9.16 -8.31
CA ALA A 84 15.05 -10.34 -7.78
C ALA A 84 15.00 -10.42 -6.23
N ASN A 85 14.11 -9.65 -5.60
CA ASN A 85 13.98 -9.52 -4.14
C ASN A 85 15.28 -9.10 -3.44
N LYS A 86 16.12 -8.30 -4.12
CA LYS A 86 17.32 -7.69 -3.51
C LYS A 86 16.95 -6.34 -2.94
N ILE A 87 17.43 -6.04 -1.74
CA ILE A 87 17.19 -4.74 -1.12
C ILE A 87 17.88 -3.66 -1.94
N ILE A 88 17.08 -2.68 -2.37
CA ILE A 88 17.54 -1.44 -3.01
C ILE A 88 17.90 -0.42 -1.91
N GLY A 89 17.07 -0.35 -0.88
CA GLY A 89 17.27 0.51 0.27
C GLY A 89 16.12 0.40 1.27
N TYR A 90 16.18 1.18 2.34
CA TYR A 90 15.10 1.34 3.30
C TYR A 90 14.78 2.82 3.49
N TYR A 91 13.57 3.10 3.91
CA TYR A 91 13.08 4.43 4.26
C TYR A 91 12.47 4.37 5.64
N HIS A 92 13.05 5.14 6.56
CA HIS A 92 12.45 5.41 7.85
C HIS A 92 11.44 6.55 7.64
N HIS A 93 10.15 6.21 7.66
CA HIS A 93 9.07 7.14 7.32
C HIS A 93 8.77 8.08 8.49
N SER A 94 8.59 7.50 9.68
CA SER A 94 8.17 8.25 10.86
C SER A 94 8.70 7.64 12.14
N THR A 95 8.93 8.52 13.11
CA THR A 95 9.00 8.17 14.53
C THR A 95 7.76 8.79 15.18
N GLY A 96 6.83 7.95 15.62
CA GLY A 96 5.58 8.36 16.23
C GLY A 96 5.68 8.65 17.72
N THR A 97 4.52 8.91 18.32
CA THR A 97 4.35 8.99 19.77
C THR A 97 3.99 7.61 20.34
N ILE A 98 3.71 7.52 21.64
CA ILE A 98 3.47 6.26 22.37
C ILE A 98 2.20 5.52 21.85
N ASN A 99 1.30 6.23 21.15
CA ASN A 99 -0.08 5.77 20.90
C ASN A 99 -0.45 5.51 19.44
N ALA A 100 0.34 5.96 18.46
CA ALA A 100 0.18 5.62 17.03
C ALA A 100 1.26 6.30 16.18
N THR A 101 1.61 5.66 15.07
CA THR A 101 2.36 6.25 13.96
C THR A 101 1.41 6.62 12.82
N MET A 102 1.32 7.92 12.49
CA MET A 102 0.65 8.34 11.25
C MET A 102 1.58 8.11 10.07
N VAL A 103 1.09 7.38 9.06
CA VAL A 103 1.87 7.03 7.86
C VAL A 103 1.18 7.63 6.64
N ASP A 104 1.89 8.51 5.97
CA ASP A 104 1.46 9.13 4.72
C ASP A 104 1.73 8.16 3.56
N VAL A 105 0.66 7.54 3.07
CA VAL A 105 0.72 6.52 2.02
C VAL A 105 1.24 7.11 0.72
N GLU A 106 0.93 8.37 0.44
CA GLU A 106 1.37 9.14 -0.71
C GLU A 106 2.89 9.29 -0.73
N LEU A 107 3.48 9.63 0.42
CA LEU A 107 4.93 9.81 0.55
C LEU A 107 5.64 8.47 0.43
N LEU A 108 5.14 7.43 1.11
CA LEU A 108 5.66 6.08 0.99
C LEU A 108 5.65 5.60 -0.48
N THR A 109 4.54 5.82 -1.18
CA THR A 109 4.37 5.42 -2.59
C THR A 109 5.29 6.23 -3.49
N ALA A 110 5.44 7.53 -3.26
CA ALA A 110 6.37 8.38 -4.01
C ALA A 110 7.82 7.88 -3.88
N VAL A 111 8.23 7.46 -2.68
CA VAL A 111 9.56 6.86 -2.47
C VAL A 111 9.68 5.50 -3.18
N ALA A 112 8.63 4.66 -3.13
CA ALA A 112 8.62 3.37 -3.84
C ALA A 112 8.79 3.55 -5.36
N VAL A 113 8.09 4.53 -5.93
CA VAL A 113 8.16 4.84 -7.37
C VAL A 113 9.53 5.43 -7.72
N LYS A 114 10.05 6.37 -6.92
CA LYS A 114 11.36 6.99 -7.16
C LYS A 114 12.54 6.03 -7.00
N THR A 115 12.40 5.02 -6.15
CA THR A 115 13.41 3.95 -5.98
C THR A 115 13.33 2.89 -7.08
N LEU A 116 12.35 2.98 -8.00
CA LEU A 116 12.05 1.97 -9.02
C LEU A 116 11.87 0.57 -8.42
N ALA A 117 11.33 0.52 -7.19
CA ALA A 117 11.08 -0.73 -6.50
C ALA A 117 10.04 -1.57 -7.25
N LYS A 118 10.19 -2.89 -7.19
CA LYS A 118 9.17 -3.86 -7.66
C LYS A 118 8.43 -4.51 -6.51
N ALA A 119 9.01 -4.43 -5.32
CA ALA A 119 8.41 -4.92 -4.11
C ALA A 119 8.74 -4.01 -2.93
N VAL A 120 7.84 -3.99 -1.94
CA VAL A 120 8.00 -3.26 -0.68
C VAL A 120 7.68 -4.20 0.47
N ILE A 121 8.48 -4.14 1.54
CA ILE A 121 8.13 -4.71 2.84
C ILE A 121 7.99 -3.54 3.81
N ILE A 122 6.87 -3.45 4.51
CA ILE A 122 6.67 -2.43 5.53
C ILE A 122 6.79 -3.04 6.92
N SER A 123 7.17 -2.23 7.89
CA SER A 123 7.24 -2.64 9.28
C SER A 123 6.96 -1.50 10.22
N HIS A 124 6.40 -1.83 11.37
CA HIS A 124 6.39 -0.93 12.52
C HIS A 124 6.63 -1.70 13.80
N ASN A 125 7.08 -1.02 14.86
CA ASN A 125 7.20 -1.64 16.18
C ASN A 125 6.08 -1.23 17.12
N HIS A 126 5.72 -2.14 18.03
CA HIS A 126 4.84 -1.84 19.16
C HIS A 126 5.66 -1.75 20.46
N PRO A 127 5.86 -0.55 21.03
CA PRO A 127 6.51 -0.35 22.32
C PRO A 127 5.83 -1.13 23.46
N SER A 128 4.51 -1.30 23.36
CA SER A 128 3.69 -2.08 24.31
C SER A 128 4.06 -3.57 24.38
N GLY A 129 4.76 -4.09 23.36
CA GLY A 129 5.10 -5.51 23.25
C GLY A 129 3.97 -6.40 22.74
N ASN A 130 2.80 -5.85 22.41
CA ASN A 130 1.71 -6.62 21.83
C ASN A 130 2.00 -6.93 20.35
N LEU A 131 1.94 -8.19 19.95
CA LEU A 131 2.11 -8.61 18.56
C LEU A 131 0.81 -8.63 17.75
N THR A 132 -0.32 -8.35 18.39
CA THR A 132 -1.62 -8.35 17.72
C THR A 132 -1.78 -7.06 16.91
N PRO A 133 -1.98 -7.13 15.59
CA PRO A 133 -2.27 -5.95 14.78
C PRO A 133 -3.61 -5.32 15.19
N SER A 134 -3.62 -3.99 15.31
CA SER A 134 -4.84 -3.20 15.47
C SER A 134 -5.64 -3.13 14.17
N ASP A 135 -6.90 -2.69 14.25
CA ASP A 135 -7.70 -2.43 13.05
C ASP A 135 -7.13 -1.30 12.21
N ALA A 136 -6.43 -0.34 12.84
CA ALA A 136 -5.72 0.72 12.14
C ALA A 136 -4.56 0.14 11.30
N ASP A 137 -3.77 -0.79 11.83
CA ASP A 137 -2.68 -1.43 11.10
C ASP A 137 -3.20 -2.19 9.89
N LYS A 138 -4.30 -2.92 10.07
CA LYS A 138 -4.97 -3.66 8.98
C LYS A 138 -5.49 -2.70 7.91
N SER A 139 -6.07 -1.57 8.31
CA SER A 139 -6.57 -0.55 7.37
C SER A 139 -5.44 0.12 6.61
N LEU A 140 -4.37 0.49 7.30
CA LEU A 140 -3.16 1.07 6.71
C LEU A 140 -2.56 0.13 5.68
N THR A 141 -2.39 -1.16 6.03
CA THR A 141 -1.87 -2.20 5.13
C THR A 141 -2.67 -2.25 3.83
N ARG A 142 -4.01 -2.29 3.93
CA ARG A 142 -4.89 -2.32 2.75
C ARG A 142 -4.76 -1.08 1.89
N ASN A 143 -4.62 0.10 2.50
CA ASN A 143 -4.47 1.35 1.77
C ASN A 143 -3.14 1.40 1.03
N ILE A 144 -2.04 0.95 1.66
CA ILE A 144 -0.73 0.86 1.04
C ILE A 144 -0.76 -0.12 -0.14
N VAL A 145 -1.36 -1.30 0.03
CA VAL A 145 -1.49 -2.29 -1.06
C VAL A 145 -2.25 -1.71 -2.25
N LYS A 146 -3.36 -1.00 -2.01
CA LYS A 146 -4.11 -0.33 -3.08
C LYS A 146 -3.28 0.74 -3.77
N ALA A 147 -2.53 1.55 -3.03
CA ALA A 147 -1.70 2.62 -3.59
C ALA A 147 -0.55 2.07 -4.45
N LEU A 148 0.19 1.08 -3.94
CA LEU A 148 1.31 0.46 -4.65
C LEU A 148 0.87 -0.30 -5.91
N LYS A 149 -0.34 -0.88 -5.91
CA LYS A 149 -0.91 -1.60 -7.05
C LYS A 149 -1.03 -0.74 -8.31
N TYR A 150 -1.24 0.59 -8.18
CA TYR A 150 -1.31 1.48 -9.34
C TYR A 150 0.02 1.60 -10.12
N PHE A 151 1.13 1.19 -9.50
CA PHE A 151 2.48 1.28 -10.07
C PHE A 151 3.12 -0.09 -10.31
N ASP A 152 2.33 -1.18 -10.26
CA ASP A 152 2.81 -2.57 -10.33
C ASP A 152 3.90 -2.87 -9.29
N ILE A 153 3.77 -2.28 -8.09
CA ILE A 153 4.65 -2.54 -6.95
C ILE A 153 3.88 -3.43 -5.97
N SER A 154 4.46 -4.58 -5.62
CA SER A 154 3.83 -5.50 -4.67
C SER A 154 4.25 -5.18 -3.24
N LEU A 155 3.31 -5.08 -2.32
CA LEU A 155 3.64 -5.25 -0.91
C LEU A 155 3.89 -6.74 -0.68
N LEU A 156 5.04 -7.14 -0.14
CA LEU A 156 5.36 -8.55 0.13
C LEU A 156 4.98 -8.96 1.55
N ASP A 157 5.19 -8.06 2.50
CA ASP A 157 4.83 -8.30 3.90
C ASP A 157 4.62 -6.99 4.65
N HIS A 158 3.84 -7.10 5.73
CA HIS A 158 3.79 -6.11 6.79
C HIS A 158 4.22 -6.80 8.09
N ILE A 159 5.30 -6.31 8.68
CA ILE A 159 5.91 -6.94 9.85
C ILE A 159 5.77 -6.03 11.07
N ILE A 160 5.09 -6.53 12.10
CA ILE A 160 5.03 -5.87 13.41
C ILE A 160 6.15 -6.42 14.28
N VAL A 161 6.97 -5.53 14.82
CA VAL A 161 8.16 -5.89 15.60
C VAL A 161 7.96 -5.53 17.07
N THR A 162 8.39 -6.41 17.97
CA THR A 162 8.47 -6.16 19.41
C THR A 162 9.82 -6.60 19.95
N LYS A 163 10.10 -6.33 21.22
CA LYS A 163 11.33 -6.80 21.91
C LYS A 163 11.54 -8.31 21.77
N ASN A 164 10.45 -9.06 21.89
CA ASN A 164 10.47 -10.51 22.09
C ASN A 164 10.06 -11.31 20.85
N GLY A 165 9.63 -10.66 19.77
CA GLY A 165 9.20 -11.37 18.57
C GLY A 165 8.66 -10.44 17.49
N TYR A 166 8.05 -11.05 16.47
CA TYR A 166 7.43 -10.35 15.36
C TYR A 166 6.11 -11.03 14.95
N TYR A 167 5.29 -10.28 14.23
CA TYR A 167 4.10 -10.76 13.55
C TYR A 167 4.23 -10.44 12.07
N SER A 168 4.02 -11.43 11.20
CA SER A 168 3.99 -11.27 9.74
C SER A 168 2.55 -11.42 9.26
N PHE A 169 2.06 -10.40 8.54
CA PHE A 169 0.75 -10.45 7.89
C PHE A 169 0.71 -11.54 6.81
N ASN A 170 1.82 -11.74 6.10
CA ASN A 170 1.93 -12.76 5.07
C ASN A 170 1.85 -14.18 5.64
N GLU A 171 2.61 -14.49 6.70
CA GLU A 171 2.60 -15.83 7.31
C GLU A 171 1.27 -16.22 7.92
N LYS A 172 0.52 -15.25 8.45
CA LYS A 172 -0.77 -15.49 9.09
C LYS A 172 -1.93 -15.60 8.09
N GLY A 173 -1.65 -15.49 6.80
CA GLY A 173 -2.68 -15.56 5.76
C GLY A 173 -3.71 -14.43 5.88
N GLU A 174 -3.40 -13.36 6.63
CA GLU A 174 -4.20 -12.14 6.66
C GLU A 174 -3.88 -11.36 5.38
N GLY A 175 -4.34 -11.93 4.26
CA GLY A 175 -4.12 -11.57 2.86
C GLY A 175 -4.65 -10.20 2.44
N SER A 176 -4.55 -9.20 3.31
CA SER A 176 -4.60 -7.78 2.93
C SER A 176 -3.54 -7.43 1.88
N ILE A 177 -2.56 -8.32 1.67
CA ILE A 177 -1.45 -8.27 0.72
C ILE A 177 -1.86 -8.70 -0.71
N MET A 178 -2.87 -9.58 -0.89
CA MET A 178 -3.28 -10.07 -2.22
C MET A 178 -4.41 -9.26 -2.87
N GLY A 179 -4.68 -8.06 -2.37
CA GLY A 179 -5.86 -7.30 -2.74
C GLY A 179 -7.04 -7.75 -1.88
N TYR A 180 -7.72 -6.76 -1.33
CA TYR A 180 -8.98 -6.85 -0.58
C TYR A 180 -9.84 -8.09 -0.93
N VAL A 181 -9.77 -9.13 -0.10
CA VAL A 181 -10.91 -10.03 0.10
C VAL A 181 -11.71 -9.39 1.24
N PRO A 182 -12.98 -8.98 1.03
CA PRO A 182 -13.81 -8.49 2.12
C PRO A 182 -13.77 -9.50 3.27
N LYS A 183 -13.61 -9.03 4.50
CA LYS A 183 -13.92 -9.87 5.67
C LYS A 183 -15.41 -10.21 5.54
N LEU A 184 -15.71 -11.40 5.00
CA LEU A 184 -17.07 -11.90 4.90
C LEU A 184 -17.67 -11.82 6.31
N SER A 185 -18.83 -11.18 6.42
CA SER A 185 -19.63 -11.17 7.64
C SER A 185 -19.87 -12.60 8.13
N PRO A 186 -20.19 -12.81 9.42
CA PRO A 186 -20.53 -14.14 9.92
C PRO A 186 -21.67 -14.81 9.14
N GLN A 187 -22.55 -14.04 8.49
CA GLN A 187 -23.60 -14.55 7.61
C GLN A 187 -23.03 -15.04 6.27
N GLU A 188 -22.15 -14.24 5.65
CA GLU A 188 -21.51 -14.59 4.38
C GLU A 188 -20.54 -15.77 4.52
N LEU A 189 -19.83 -15.90 5.65
CA LEU A 189 -18.99 -17.07 5.95
C LEU A 189 -19.81 -18.35 6.04
N ARG A 190 -20.93 -18.30 6.77
CA ARG A 190 -21.86 -19.44 6.85
C ARG A 190 -22.43 -19.80 5.48
N LEU A 191 -22.80 -18.79 4.69
CA LEU A 191 -23.31 -19.00 3.33
C LEU A 191 -22.27 -19.66 2.43
N ARG A 192 -21.00 -19.24 2.54
CA ARG A 192 -19.89 -19.83 1.78
C ARG A 192 -19.63 -21.28 2.19
N GLU A 193 -19.63 -21.57 3.50
CA GLU A 193 -19.51 -22.95 4.01
C GLU A 193 -20.67 -23.82 3.51
N GLU A 194 -21.88 -23.28 3.47
CA GLU A 194 -23.05 -23.97 2.96
C GLU A 194 -22.93 -24.26 1.45
N ILE A 195 -22.53 -23.27 0.64
CA ILE A 195 -22.27 -23.45 -0.80
C ILE A 195 -21.22 -24.52 -1.05
N LEU A 196 -20.08 -24.46 -0.35
CA LEU A 196 -19.01 -25.45 -0.48
C LEU A 196 -19.48 -26.86 -0.07
N SER A 197 -20.36 -26.96 0.93
CA SER A 197 -20.94 -28.24 1.34
C SER A 197 -21.86 -28.83 0.28
N GLN A 198 -22.59 -27.99 -0.47
CA GLN A 198 -23.45 -28.44 -1.58
C GLN A 198 -22.62 -28.83 -2.80
N LEU A 199 -21.60 -28.04 -3.15
CA LEU A 199 -20.68 -28.38 -4.24
C LEU A 199 -19.96 -29.71 -4.01
N LYS A 200 -19.56 -30.01 -2.76
CA LYS A 200 -18.97 -31.32 -2.41
C LYS A 200 -19.95 -32.49 -2.52
N ARG A 201 -21.25 -32.22 -2.52
CA ARG A 201 -22.29 -33.25 -2.71
C ARG A 201 -22.58 -33.51 -4.17
N VAL A 202 -22.14 -32.65 -5.09
CA VAL A 202 -22.26 -32.89 -6.55
C VAL A 202 -21.45 -34.13 -6.91
N THR A 203 -22.13 -35.10 -7.50
CA THR A 203 -21.58 -36.36 -7.97
C THR A 203 -22.18 -36.67 -9.33
N GLU A 204 -21.54 -37.55 -10.09
CA GLU A 204 -22.04 -38.00 -11.39
C GLU A 204 -23.49 -38.53 -11.33
N ALA A 205 -23.89 -39.12 -10.21
CA ALA A 205 -25.22 -39.73 -10.04
C ALA A 205 -26.35 -38.72 -9.77
N ASN A 206 -26.04 -37.51 -9.28
CA ASN A 206 -27.07 -36.55 -8.88
C ASN A 206 -27.13 -35.28 -9.74
N ALA A 207 -26.03 -34.90 -10.37
CA ALA A 207 -25.93 -33.75 -11.25
C ALA A 207 -24.81 -34.01 -12.27
N PRO A 208 -25.04 -34.87 -13.27
CA PRO A 208 -24.02 -35.34 -14.19
C PRO A 208 -23.37 -34.21 -15.00
N ASN A 209 -24.14 -33.22 -15.47
CA ASN A 209 -23.61 -32.13 -16.29
C ASN A 209 -22.72 -31.20 -15.45
N LEU A 210 -23.17 -30.82 -14.26
CA LEU A 210 -22.36 -30.03 -13.33
C LEU A 210 -21.10 -30.78 -12.88
N TYR A 211 -21.23 -32.08 -12.62
CA TYR A 211 -20.10 -32.92 -12.22
C TYR A 211 -19.01 -32.99 -13.31
N GLU A 212 -19.41 -33.06 -14.59
CA GLU A 212 -18.49 -33.04 -15.72
C GLU A 212 -17.78 -31.68 -15.84
N MET A 213 -18.52 -30.57 -15.71
CA MET A 213 -17.94 -29.22 -15.73
C MET A 213 -16.91 -29.01 -14.60
N MET A 214 -17.20 -29.51 -13.40
CA MET A 214 -16.34 -29.38 -12.22
C MET A 214 -15.04 -30.19 -12.30
N GLN A 215 -14.84 -31.04 -13.31
CA GLN A 215 -13.58 -31.79 -13.50
C GLN A 215 -12.40 -30.90 -13.92
N SER A 216 -12.67 -29.69 -14.41
CA SER A 216 -11.64 -28.73 -14.78
C SER A 216 -11.56 -27.58 -13.76
N PRO A 217 -10.37 -27.01 -13.47
CA PRO A 217 -10.26 -25.86 -12.56
C PRO A 217 -11.10 -24.66 -13.01
N GLN A 218 -11.18 -24.41 -14.32
CA GLN A 218 -11.98 -23.32 -14.90
C GLN A 218 -13.48 -23.61 -14.79
N GLY A 219 -13.92 -24.85 -15.01
CA GLY A 219 -15.32 -25.22 -14.90
C GLY A 219 -15.80 -25.26 -13.44
N TYR A 220 -14.92 -25.62 -12.49
CA TYR A 220 -15.22 -25.50 -11.06
C TYR A 220 -15.50 -24.04 -10.66
N GLU A 221 -14.65 -23.11 -11.10
CA GLU A 221 -14.82 -21.67 -10.85
C GLU A 221 -16.11 -21.14 -11.48
N GLN A 222 -16.44 -21.59 -12.69
CA GLN A 222 -17.71 -21.24 -13.36
C GLN A 222 -18.93 -21.74 -12.59
N VAL A 223 -18.93 -22.99 -12.14
CA VAL A 223 -20.03 -23.56 -11.35
C VAL A 223 -20.16 -22.88 -10.00
N GLU A 224 -19.03 -22.59 -9.32
CA GLU A 224 -19.03 -21.81 -8.08
C GLU A 224 -19.66 -20.43 -8.30
N GLN A 225 -19.31 -19.74 -9.38
CA GLN A 225 -19.88 -18.43 -9.71
C GLN A 225 -21.37 -18.49 -10.02
N MET A 226 -21.83 -19.49 -10.80
CA MET A 226 -23.26 -19.69 -11.08
C MET A 226 -24.06 -19.93 -9.80
N VAL A 227 -23.52 -20.70 -8.86
CA VAL A 227 -24.16 -20.94 -7.57
C VAL A 227 -24.22 -19.66 -6.74
N ILE A 228 -23.12 -18.91 -6.67
CA ILE A 228 -23.06 -17.62 -5.96
C ILE A 228 -24.09 -16.64 -6.54
N ASP A 229 -24.18 -16.54 -7.87
CA ASP A 229 -25.09 -15.61 -8.53
C ASP A 229 -26.55 -15.95 -8.24
N LYS A 230 -26.94 -17.23 -8.30
CA LYS A 230 -28.29 -17.69 -7.94
C LYS A 230 -28.63 -17.48 -6.47
N VAL A 231 -27.67 -17.67 -5.57
CA VAL A 231 -27.90 -17.46 -4.14
C VAL A 231 -28.05 -15.96 -3.81
N LEU A 232 -27.21 -15.11 -4.40
CA LEU A 232 -27.16 -13.68 -4.06
C LEU A 232 -28.20 -12.85 -4.83
N HIS A 233 -28.39 -13.09 -6.13
CA HIS A 233 -29.31 -12.31 -6.97
C HIS A 233 -30.73 -12.85 -6.91
N ASP A 234 -30.90 -14.17 -7.03
CA ASP A 234 -32.23 -14.81 -7.08
C ASP A 234 -32.75 -15.14 -5.66
N GLN A 235 -32.00 -14.77 -4.61
CA GLN A 235 -32.32 -15.02 -3.19
C GLN A 235 -32.67 -16.49 -2.90
N MET A 236 -32.03 -17.42 -3.61
CA MET A 236 -32.29 -18.85 -3.46
C MET A 236 -31.53 -19.46 -2.27
N VAL A 237 -32.13 -20.50 -1.68
CA VAL A 237 -31.45 -21.31 -0.66
C VAL A 237 -30.38 -22.18 -1.36
N PRO A 238 -29.13 -22.26 -0.87
CA PRO A 238 -28.04 -23.00 -1.52
C PRO A 238 -28.40 -24.45 -1.90
N ALA A 239 -29.21 -25.12 -1.08
CA ALA A 239 -29.66 -26.49 -1.34
C ALA A 239 -30.54 -26.65 -2.60
N ALA A 240 -31.21 -25.58 -3.05
CA ALA A 240 -32.11 -25.61 -4.21
C ALA A 240 -31.40 -25.23 -5.53
N VAL A 241 -30.15 -24.75 -5.46
CA VAL A 241 -29.45 -24.19 -6.62
C VAL A 241 -28.88 -25.26 -7.54
N ILE A 242 -28.22 -26.28 -6.97
CA ILE A 242 -27.62 -27.38 -7.76
C ILE A 242 -28.66 -28.10 -8.63
N PRO A 243 -29.83 -28.53 -8.13
CA PRO A 243 -30.85 -29.18 -8.96
C PRO A 243 -31.40 -28.28 -10.06
N LEU A 244 -31.52 -26.96 -9.79
CA LEU A 244 -31.99 -25.99 -10.77
C LEU A 244 -30.98 -25.83 -11.90
N LEU A 245 -29.71 -25.59 -11.57
CA LEU A 245 -28.63 -25.41 -12.54
C LEU A 245 -28.46 -26.66 -13.43
N GLU A 246 -28.58 -27.85 -12.85
CA GLU A 246 -28.57 -29.09 -13.62
C GLU A 246 -29.73 -29.15 -14.61
N THR A 247 -30.93 -28.74 -14.19
CA THR A 247 -32.12 -28.70 -15.06
C THR A 247 -31.95 -27.67 -16.19
N GLU A 248 -31.38 -26.50 -15.90
CA GLU A 248 -31.08 -25.46 -16.89
C GLU A 248 -30.07 -25.96 -17.93
N LEU A 249 -29.02 -26.67 -17.51
CA LEU A 249 -28.02 -27.26 -18.41
C LEU A 249 -28.58 -28.40 -19.26
N THR A 250 -29.60 -29.11 -18.78
CA THR A 250 -30.27 -30.18 -19.55
C THR A 250 -31.20 -29.62 -20.64
N MET A 251 -31.58 -28.33 -20.57
CA MET A 251 -32.43 -27.66 -21.55
C MET A 251 -31.67 -26.95 -22.68
N ILE A 252 -30.34 -27.00 -22.66
CA ILE A 252 -29.43 -26.43 -23.67
C ILE A 252 -28.87 -27.56 -24.54
#